data_AF-A0A5B9DMK2-F1
#
_entry.id   AF-A0A5B9DMK2-F1
#
_cell.length_a   1.000
_cell.length_b   1.000
_cell.length_c   1.000
_cell.angle_alpha   90.00
_cell.angle_beta   90.00
_cell.angle_gamma   90.00
#
_symmetry.space_group_name_H-M   'P 1'
#
loop_
_entity.id
_entity.type
_entity.pdbx_description
1 polymer ?
#
loop_
_entity_poly.entity_id
_entity_poly.type
_entity_poly.pdbx_seq_one_letter_code
_entity_poly.pdbx_strand_id
1 'polypeptide(L)'
;MRDVLRLALVAVLAFAVVGTAMVYSRGDDVGANIAGMADQVRSSFSRMTGASETGVDNTVTGSTDVAATQLKVLRPLQGSWMGLAGFPDETQIRFAVPPGVSFTSGSLDLAFETELAEHGDGRMTIAVNGRDRTQVVLNSGKATQTVKVPLDASDLLGEDVELTLSGRGNTNSGQICPTDAANSGSAVTLLPSSAMTLVTYDKVEDPETALIAATGPMNLVPGLSGADLAAALWADQQLHRSGIASLVELEGAERAGTRVLVANAGTTPIARLGESSFQLAGQAGVERLVALRAAERQAPAIASYWPVDAATLGSETIVKNFRGSKRWTIDYKLADLPGGLMPARLNLAIKMSELADNRDWVLRISLNNNLVDSRRIDGKAKSIELPIDLPAAQQALANRILIELVDTSPNESICRAGPDAQAQLLPTTTLTPGVQPSEGWSPLVRELANSGSIGLTVEGKLNAAQGSRASAMLAQFLPIGANMAFGEDTAPVTLTVLTGDTLTDALRKVSLLTPASAASAGAGQLLIMSSTAGANDPISVHDLSKTEMASLLGGMKRGDVAILVQRH
;
A
#
# COMPACT_ATOMS: atom_id res chain seq x y z
N MET A 1 -36.20 -27.63 60.26
CA MET A 1 -35.17 -26.65 59.80
C MET A 1 -33.84 -27.29 59.41
N ARG A 2 -33.36 -28.34 60.09
CA ARG A 2 -32.06 -28.98 59.78
C ARG A 2 -32.03 -29.73 58.42
N ASP A 3 -33.14 -30.32 58.00
CA ASP A 3 -33.22 -31.07 56.74
C ASP A 3 -33.36 -30.18 55.50
N VAL A 4 -34.00 -29.02 55.64
CA VAL A 4 -34.07 -28.00 54.58
C VAL A 4 -32.69 -27.41 54.31
N LEU A 5 -31.88 -27.20 55.36
CA LEU A 5 -30.51 -26.70 55.21
C LEU A 5 -29.61 -27.72 54.50
N ARG A 6 -29.80 -29.02 54.75
CA ARG A 6 -29.06 -30.09 54.06
C ARG A 6 -29.46 -30.20 52.59
N LEU A 7 -30.74 -30.08 52.27
CA LEU A 7 -31.24 -30.05 50.89
C LEU A 7 -30.71 -28.84 50.11
N ALA A 8 -30.67 -27.66 50.74
CA ALA A 8 -30.08 -26.47 50.13
C ALA A 8 -28.58 -26.63 49.86
N LEU A 9 -27.83 -27.24 50.79
CA LEU A 9 -26.40 -27.46 50.65
C LEU A 9 -26.08 -28.48 49.55
N VAL A 10 -26.89 -29.54 49.42
CA VAL A 10 -26.76 -30.52 48.33
C VAL A 10 -27.13 -29.89 46.98
N ALA A 11 -28.15 -29.03 46.93
CA ALA A 11 -28.51 -28.32 45.70
C ALA A 11 -27.41 -27.36 45.23
N VAL A 12 -26.79 -26.61 46.16
CA VAL A 12 -25.65 -25.73 45.85
C VAL A 12 -24.43 -26.53 45.39
N LEU A 13 -24.14 -27.67 46.03
CA LEU A 13 -23.02 -28.51 45.64
C LEU A 13 -23.24 -29.14 44.26
N ALA A 14 -24.46 -29.60 43.96
CA ALA A 14 -24.83 -30.12 42.65
C ALA A 14 -24.73 -29.02 41.56
N PHE A 15 -25.14 -27.79 41.86
CA PHE A 15 -25.00 -26.65 40.95
C PHE A 15 -23.53 -26.28 40.72
N ALA A 16 -22.70 -26.35 41.76
CA ALA A 16 -21.27 -26.07 41.65
C ALA A 16 -20.55 -27.12 40.80
N VAL A 17 -20.88 -28.41 40.96
CA VAL A 17 -20.28 -29.51 40.19
C VAL A 17 -20.73 -29.48 38.72
N VAL A 18 -22.02 -29.26 38.46
CA VAL A 18 -22.53 -29.12 37.08
C VAL A 18 -22.01 -27.83 36.43
N GLY A 19 -21.90 -26.73 37.18
CA GLY A 19 -21.33 -25.48 36.71
C GLY A 19 -19.84 -25.60 36.36
N THR A 20 -19.04 -26.27 37.18
CA THR A 20 -17.62 -26.52 36.88
C THR A 20 -17.43 -27.49 35.71
N ALA A 21 -18.30 -28.50 35.56
CA ALA A 21 -18.25 -29.40 34.41
C ALA A 21 -18.64 -28.71 33.08
N MET A 22 -19.62 -27.78 33.10
CA MET A 22 -19.97 -26.96 31.93
C MET A 22 -18.86 -25.96 31.56
N VAL A 23 -18.19 -25.38 32.56
CA VAL A 23 -17.07 -24.44 32.33
C VAL A 23 -15.83 -25.15 31.78
N TYR A 24 -15.57 -26.39 32.19
CA TYR A 24 -14.45 -27.18 31.64
C TYR A 24 -14.68 -27.64 30.19
N SER A 25 -15.93 -27.64 29.72
CA SER A 25 -16.32 -28.04 28.36
C SER A 25 -16.28 -26.89 27.33
N ARG A 26 -16.06 -25.63 27.77
CA ARG A 26 -15.94 -24.47 26.90
C ARG A 26 -14.65 -23.73 27.22
N GLY A 27 -13.54 -24.18 26.63
CA GLY A 27 -12.28 -23.45 26.66
C GLY A 27 -12.40 -22.16 25.86
N ASP A 28 -12.31 -21.02 26.54
CA ASP A 28 -11.46 -19.85 26.18
C ASP A 28 -11.90 -18.50 26.78
N ASP A 29 -12.96 -18.42 27.60
CA ASP A 29 -13.45 -17.13 28.14
C ASP A 29 -13.21 -16.86 29.64
N VAL A 30 -12.29 -17.59 30.30
CA VAL A 30 -12.13 -17.51 31.77
C VAL A 30 -10.97 -16.60 32.23
N GLY A 31 -9.99 -16.28 31.38
CA GLY A 31 -8.87 -15.42 31.75
C GLY A 31 -9.28 -13.97 32.09
N ALA A 32 -10.27 -13.42 31.36
CA ALA A 32 -10.69 -12.03 31.51
C ALA A 32 -11.62 -11.79 32.73
N ASN A 33 -12.40 -12.80 33.13
CA ASN A 33 -13.40 -12.65 34.21
C ASN A 33 -12.84 -12.95 35.61
N ILE A 34 -11.73 -13.70 35.72
CA ILE A 34 -11.06 -13.95 37.01
C ILE A 34 -10.24 -12.73 37.48
N ALA A 35 -9.63 -11.99 36.54
CA ALA A 35 -8.92 -10.75 36.86
C ALA A 35 -9.86 -9.66 37.40
N GLY A 36 -11.06 -9.53 36.82
CA GLY A 36 -12.07 -8.55 37.26
C GLY A 36 -12.68 -8.85 38.64
N MET A 37 -12.89 -10.13 38.99
CA MET A 37 -13.40 -10.49 40.32
C MET A 37 -12.34 -10.35 41.43
N ALA A 38 -11.04 -10.56 41.13
CA ALA A 38 -9.97 -10.41 42.11
C ALA A 38 -9.77 -8.95 42.55
N ASP A 39 -9.89 -7.99 41.63
CA ASP A 39 -9.82 -6.55 41.93
C ASP A 39 -11.05 -6.03 42.67
N GLN A 40 -12.23 -6.60 42.38
CA GLN A 40 -13.46 -6.23 43.08
C GLN A 40 -13.50 -6.78 44.53
N VAL A 41 -12.87 -7.92 44.79
CA VAL A 41 -12.70 -8.48 46.14
C VAL A 41 -11.63 -7.71 46.94
N ARG A 42 -10.50 -7.32 46.33
CA ARG A 42 -9.46 -6.49 46.98
C ARG A 42 -9.96 -5.09 47.35
N SER A 43 -10.73 -4.45 46.48
CA SER A 43 -11.31 -3.12 46.72
C SER A 43 -12.48 -3.12 47.72
N SER A 44 -13.03 -4.30 48.03
CA SER A 44 -14.07 -4.47 49.05
C SER A 44 -13.47 -4.83 50.42
N PHE A 45 -12.36 -5.58 50.45
CA PHE A 45 -11.67 -5.94 51.70
C PHE A 45 -10.91 -4.76 52.33
N SER A 46 -10.36 -3.86 51.50
CA SER A 46 -9.69 -2.62 51.96
C SER A 46 -10.66 -1.57 52.53
N ARG A 47 -11.95 -1.61 52.15
CA ARG A 47 -12.98 -0.73 52.71
C ARG A 47 -13.58 -1.23 54.03
N MET A 48 -13.40 -2.51 54.37
CA MET A 48 -13.92 -3.10 55.62
C MET A 48 -12.89 -3.16 56.76
N THR A 49 -11.60 -2.99 56.47
CA THR A 49 -10.54 -3.02 57.49
C THR A 49 -9.96 -1.62 57.67
N GLY A 50 -10.69 -0.77 58.37
CA GLY A 50 -10.18 0.51 58.85
C GLY A 50 -9.06 0.28 59.87
N ALA A 51 -7.82 0.22 59.41
CA ALA A 51 -6.63 0.25 60.24
C ALA A 51 -5.73 1.37 59.73
N SER A 52 -5.67 2.43 60.53
CA SER A 52 -4.69 3.50 60.42
C SER A 52 -3.50 3.10 61.29
N GLU A 53 -2.28 3.11 60.76
CA GLU A 53 -1.08 3.20 61.58
C GLU A 53 0.11 3.73 60.76
N THR A 54 0.51 4.94 61.12
CA THR A 54 1.87 5.49 61.25
C THR A 54 2.85 5.49 60.07
N GLY A 55 3.46 6.66 59.88
CA GLY A 55 4.29 6.99 58.72
C GLY A 55 5.62 6.26 58.65
N VAL A 56 6.00 6.00 57.40
CA VAL A 56 7.39 5.94 56.95
C VAL A 56 7.46 6.86 55.74
N ASP A 57 8.26 7.90 55.87
CA ASP A 57 8.68 8.78 54.80
C ASP A 57 9.54 7.97 53.82
N ASN A 58 8.91 7.50 52.73
CA ASN A 58 9.62 7.06 51.53
C ASN A 58 9.34 8.09 50.43
N THR A 59 9.89 9.29 50.62
CA THR A 59 10.45 10.02 49.50
C THR A 59 11.38 9.08 48.71
N VAL A 60 11.19 9.04 47.38
CA VAL A 60 11.82 8.12 46.40
C VAL A 60 11.10 6.77 46.20
N THR A 61 9.88 6.83 45.67
CA THR A 61 9.55 6.03 44.48
C THR A 61 8.94 6.99 43.47
N GLY A 62 9.77 7.52 42.58
CA GLY A 62 9.24 8.07 41.34
C GLY A 62 8.49 6.94 40.66
N SER A 63 7.16 7.01 40.65
CA SER A 63 6.36 6.30 39.66
C SER A 63 6.86 6.83 38.32
N THR A 64 7.71 6.04 37.67
CA THR A 64 7.99 6.17 36.25
C THR A 64 6.88 5.44 35.51
N ASP A 65 5.62 5.82 35.75
CA ASP A 65 4.52 5.45 34.85
C ASP A 65 4.68 6.29 33.59
N VAL A 66 5.63 5.87 32.73
CA VAL A 66 5.71 6.38 31.37
C VAL A 66 4.49 5.83 30.66
N ALA A 67 3.52 6.70 30.38
CA ALA A 67 2.31 6.33 29.66
C ALA A 67 2.70 5.76 28.29
N ALA A 68 2.27 4.53 28.01
CA ALA A 68 2.54 3.89 26.74
C ALA A 68 1.69 4.54 25.63
N THR A 69 2.34 4.86 24.51
CA THR A 69 1.69 5.41 23.32
C THR A 69 1.40 4.30 22.34
N GLN A 70 0.15 4.23 21.87
CA GLN A 70 -0.25 3.31 20.80
C GLN A 70 -0.22 4.01 19.45
N LEU A 71 0.46 3.39 18.50
CA LEU A 71 0.60 3.86 17.12
C LEU A 71 -0.10 2.89 16.18
N LYS A 72 -0.75 3.41 15.13
CA LYS A 72 -1.48 2.59 14.17
C LYS A 72 -0.91 2.74 12.76
N VAL A 73 -0.32 1.67 12.26
CA VAL A 73 0.12 1.53 10.87
C VAL A 73 -0.97 0.84 10.07
N LEU A 74 -1.47 1.50 9.02
CA LEU A 74 -2.51 0.94 8.16
C LEU A 74 -1.96 -0.20 7.31
N ARG A 75 -2.83 -1.13 6.91
CA ARG A 75 -2.49 -2.16 5.93
C ARG A 75 -1.97 -1.55 4.62
N PRO A 76 -0.95 -2.12 3.95
CA PRO A 76 -0.53 -1.68 2.62
C PRO A 76 -1.66 -1.81 1.59
N LEU A 77 -1.50 -1.13 0.44
CA LEU A 77 -2.38 -1.25 -0.72
C LEU A 77 -3.87 -1.08 -0.32
N GLN A 78 -4.18 -0.01 0.39
CA GLN A 78 -5.52 0.25 0.97
C GLN A 78 -6.64 0.18 -0.08
N GLY A 79 -6.36 0.58 -1.33
CA GLY A 79 -7.31 0.54 -2.45
C GLY A 79 -7.30 -0.75 -3.28
N SER A 80 -6.41 -1.70 -2.98
CA SER A 80 -6.30 -2.95 -3.75
C SER A 80 -6.87 -4.14 -2.98
N TRP A 81 -7.34 -5.13 -3.73
CA TRP A 81 -7.70 -6.42 -3.18
C TRP A 81 -6.43 -7.15 -2.73
N MET A 82 -6.47 -7.71 -1.51
CA MET A 82 -5.41 -8.57 -0.97
C MET A 82 -6.06 -9.70 -0.20
N GLY A 83 -5.52 -10.91 -0.35
CA GLY A 83 -6.15 -12.07 0.23
C GLY A 83 -5.85 -13.37 -0.51
N LEU A 84 -6.73 -14.34 -0.35
CA LEU A 84 -6.66 -15.66 -0.95
C LEU A 84 -7.77 -15.81 -1.99
N ALA A 85 -7.41 -16.21 -3.20
CA ALA A 85 -8.34 -16.41 -4.31
C ALA A 85 -8.42 -17.91 -4.63
N GLY A 86 -9.18 -18.63 -3.82
CA GLY A 86 -9.35 -20.08 -3.95
C GLY A 86 -8.52 -20.90 -2.97
N PHE A 87 -8.59 -22.22 -3.10
CA PHE A 87 -7.76 -23.16 -2.35
C PHE A 87 -7.06 -24.20 -3.26
N PRO A 88 -5.82 -24.59 -2.94
CA PRO A 88 -4.91 -23.90 -2.03
C PRO A 88 -4.43 -22.57 -2.63
N ASP A 89 -4.22 -21.57 -1.78
CA ASP A 89 -3.58 -20.32 -2.17
C ASP A 89 -2.78 -19.74 -1.00
N GLU A 90 -1.85 -18.85 -1.31
CA GLU A 90 -1.03 -18.17 -0.35
C GLU A 90 -0.68 -16.75 -0.83
N THR A 91 -0.71 -15.79 0.10
CA THR A 91 -0.29 -14.39 -0.13
C THR A 91 0.61 -13.88 0.99
N GLN A 92 1.51 -12.96 0.65
CA GLN A 92 2.42 -12.29 1.56
C GLN A 92 2.11 -10.80 1.59
N ILE A 93 2.06 -10.23 2.80
CA ILE A 93 1.72 -8.83 3.05
C ILE A 93 2.75 -8.28 4.02
N ARG A 94 3.30 -7.09 3.77
CA ARG A 94 4.36 -6.50 4.60
C ARG A 94 3.88 -5.19 5.22
N PHE A 95 3.84 -5.13 6.54
CA PHE A 95 3.51 -3.90 7.26
C PHE A 95 4.80 -3.17 7.60
N ALA A 96 4.91 -1.90 7.21
CA ALA A 96 6.11 -1.11 7.50
C ALA A 96 6.21 -0.79 9.00
N VAL A 97 7.40 -0.94 9.57
CA VAL A 97 7.72 -0.50 10.94
C VAL A 97 8.29 0.92 10.85
N PRO A 98 7.65 1.94 11.47
CA PRO A 98 8.12 3.32 11.40
C PRO A 98 9.54 3.48 11.97
N PRO A 99 10.47 4.15 11.27
CA PRO A 99 11.82 4.35 11.76
C PRO A 99 11.89 5.48 12.80
N GLY A 100 12.86 5.40 13.71
CA GLY A 100 13.16 6.48 14.67
C GLY A 100 12.37 6.44 15.97
N VAL A 101 11.46 5.47 16.13
CA VAL A 101 10.72 5.21 17.38
C VAL A 101 11.03 3.81 17.87
N SER A 102 11.24 3.66 19.17
CA SER A 102 11.54 2.36 19.79
C SER A 102 10.24 1.65 20.17
N PHE A 103 9.97 0.51 19.53
CA PHE A 103 8.79 -0.31 19.83
C PHE A 103 9.11 -1.46 20.79
N THR A 104 8.26 -1.65 21.78
CA THR A 104 8.42 -2.72 22.79
C THR A 104 7.51 -3.90 22.55
N SER A 105 6.35 -3.66 21.94
CA SER A 105 5.36 -4.69 21.60
C SER A 105 4.38 -4.15 20.56
N GLY A 106 3.53 -5.03 20.03
CA GLY A 106 2.46 -4.64 19.13
C GLY A 106 1.46 -5.75 18.88
N SER A 107 0.60 -5.55 17.89
CA SER A 107 -0.31 -6.57 17.38
C SER A 107 -0.69 -6.30 15.93
N LEU A 108 -0.88 -7.35 15.15
CA LEU A 108 -1.62 -7.29 13.90
C LEU A 108 -3.10 -7.46 14.22
N ASP A 109 -3.88 -6.41 14.03
CA ASP A 109 -5.34 -6.41 14.12
C ASP A 109 -5.88 -6.66 12.71
N LEU A 110 -6.20 -7.93 12.41
CA LEU A 110 -6.58 -8.38 11.08
C LEU A 110 -8.10 -8.57 10.99
N ALA A 111 -8.71 -8.00 9.96
CA ALA A 111 -10.13 -8.19 9.66
C ALA A 111 -10.27 -8.83 8.27
N PHE A 112 -11.09 -9.86 8.16
CA PHE A 112 -11.27 -10.64 6.94
C PHE A 112 -12.74 -10.71 6.56
N GLU A 113 -13.02 -10.64 5.26
CA GLU A 113 -14.27 -11.11 4.68
C GLU A 113 -14.00 -12.44 3.98
N THR A 114 -14.72 -13.47 4.38
CA THR A 114 -14.59 -14.83 3.84
C THR A 114 -15.86 -15.17 3.10
N GLU A 115 -15.74 -15.57 1.84
CA GLU A 115 -16.85 -16.02 1.00
C GLU A 115 -16.53 -17.42 0.49
N LEU A 116 -17.23 -18.44 0.98
CA LEU A 116 -17.09 -19.82 0.55
C LEU A 116 -18.42 -20.32 -0.05
N ALA A 117 -18.35 -21.12 -1.11
CA ALA A 117 -19.52 -21.77 -1.71
C ALA A 117 -20.33 -22.62 -0.69
N GLU A 118 -21.58 -22.95 -1.06
CA GLU A 118 -22.45 -23.82 -0.27
C GLU A 118 -21.78 -25.19 -0.07
N HIS A 119 -21.52 -25.56 1.19
CA HIS A 119 -20.70 -26.73 1.60
C HIS A 119 -19.19 -26.62 1.42
N GLY A 120 -18.64 -25.41 1.32
CA GLY A 120 -17.19 -25.20 1.44
C GLY A 120 -16.70 -25.21 2.88
N ASP A 121 -15.55 -25.82 3.12
CA ASP A 121 -14.84 -25.83 4.39
C ASP A 121 -13.34 -25.63 4.16
N GLY A 122 -12.70 -24.90 5.06
CA GLY A 122 -11.28 -24.63 4.93
C GLY A 122 -10.63 -24.14 6.21
N ARG A 123 -9.34 -23.91 6.10
CA ARG A 123 -8.50 -23.37 7.16
C ARG A 123 -7.50 -22.40 6.56
N MET A 124 -7.43 -21.22 7.15
CA MET A 124 -6.37 -20.25 6.88
C MET A 124 -5.35 -20.32 8.01
N THR A 125 -4.08 -20.47 7.65
CA THR A 125 -2.95 -20.33 8.59
C THR A 125 -2.40 -18.93 8.46
N ILE A 126 -2.11 -18.31 9.60
CA ILE A 126 -1.51 -16.98 9.69
C ILE A 126 -0.12 -17.13 10.29
N ALA A 127 0.90 -16.77 9.52
CA ALA A 127 2.28 -16.71 9.96
C ALA A 127 2.79 -15.28 9.99
N VAL A 128 3.69 -15.00 10.93
CA VAL A 128 4.39 -13.72 11.07
C VAL A 128 5.89 -13.99 11.01
N ASN A 129 6.60 -13.30 10.13
CA ASN A 129 8.05 -13.45 9.91
C ASN A 129 8.45 -14.93 9.74
N GLY A 130 7.67 -15.67 8.93
CA GLY A 130 7.87 -17.09 8.65
C GLY A 130 7.52 -18.07 9.78
N ARG A 131 6.94 -17.60 10.90
CA ARG A 131 6.50 -18.46 12.02
C ARG A 131 4.98 -18.51 12.10
N ASP A 132 4.41 -19.70 12.09
CA ASP A 132 2.97 -19.91 12.30
C ASP A 132 2.54 -19.36 13.67
N ARG A 133 1.53 -18.49 13.68
CA ARG A 133 1.02 -17.85 14.91
C ARG A 133 -0.37 -18.33 15.28
N THR A 134 -1.25 -18.48 14.29
CA THR A 134 -2.63 -18.90 14.53
C THR A 134 -3.26 -19.53 13.29
N GLN A 135 -4.41 -20.19 13.47
CA GLN A 135 -5.20 -20.79 12.42
C GLN A 135 -6.67 -20.41 12.59
N VAL A 136 -7.33 -20.18 11.47
CA VAL A 136 -8.72 -19.75 11.40
C VAL A 136 -9.51 -20.75 10.57
N VAL A 137 -10.62 -21.25 11.11
CA VAL A 137 -11.53 -22.12 10.38
C VAL A 137 -12.43 -21.27 9.46
N LEU A 138 -12.51 -21.66 8.20
CA LEU A 138 -13.31 -21.02 7.18
C LEU A 138 -14.56 -21.89 6.94
N ASN A 139 -15.72 -21.35 7.27
CA ASN A 139 -17.00 -22.03 7.10
C ASN A 139 -17.67 -21.57 5.80
N SER A 140 -18.59 -22.39 5.26
CA SER A 140 -19.38 -22.06 4.09
C SER A 140 -20.18 -20.77 4.25
N GLY A 141 -20.43 -20.08 3.14
CA GLY A 141 -21.17 -18.83 3.11
C GLY A 141 -20.27 -17.61 3.30
N LYS A 142 -20.90 -16.48 3.61
CA LYS A 142 -20.22 -15.20 3.89
C LYS A 142 -20.05 -15.01 5.38
N ALA A 143 -18.85 -14.66 5.81
CA ALA A 143 -18.58 -14.29 7.19
C ALA A 143 -17.52 -13.18 7.27
N THR A 144 -17.62 -12.36 8.31
CA THR A 144 -16.57 -11.43 8.68
C THR A 144 -15.89 -11.95 9.94
N GLN A 145 -14.56 -11.97 9.94
CA GLN A 145 -13.77 -12.45 11.06
C GLN A 145 -12.73 -11.42 11.44
N THR A 146 -12.42 -11.33 12.73
CA THR A 146 -11.36 -10.47 13.25
C THR A 146 -10.41 -11.30 14.09
N VAL A 147 -9.11 -11.14 13.85
CA VAL A 147 -8.05 -11.89 14.51
C VAL A 147 -7.00 -10.91 14.99
N LYS A 148 -6.62 -11.02 16.26
CA LYS A 148 -5.53 -10.24 16.84
C LYS A 148 -4.32 -11.13 17.05
N VAL A 149 -3.23 -10.85 16.34
CA VAL A 149 -1.97 -11.59 16.46
C VAL A 149 -0.97 -10.74 17.24
N PRO A 150 -0.55 -11.13 18.45
CA PRO A 150 0.44 -10.37 19.21
C PRO A 150 1.79 -10.37 18.50
N LEU A 151 2.50 -9.24 18.55
CA LEU A 151 3.86 -9.05 18.08
C LEU A 151 4.78 -8.81 19.27
N ASP A 152 5.89 -9.53 19.31
CA ASP A 152 6.94 -9.32 20.30
C ASP A 152 8.05 -8.40 19.76
N ALA A 153 8.96 -7.98 20.63
CA ALA A 153 10.07 -7.10 20.24
C ALA A 153 10.96 -7.71 19.14
N SER A 154 11.06 -9.04 19.06
CA SER A 154 11.86 -9.71 18.02
C SER A 154 11.20 -9.64 16.65
N ASP A 155 9.87 -9.62 16.61
CA ASP A 155 9.10 -9.43 15.39
C ASP A 155 9.26 -8.01 14.81
N LEU A 156 9.64 -7.04 15.65
CA LEU A 156 9.74 -5.61 15.32
C LEU A 156 11.18 -5.11 15.09
N LEU A 157 12.17 -6.02 15.03
CA LEU A 157 13.57 -5.65 14.77
C LEU A 157 13.83 -5.29 13.30
N GLY A 158 13.00 -5.79 12.39
CA GLY A 158 13.07 -5.50 10.97
C GLY A 158 12.45 -4.15 10.63
N GLU A 159 12.60 -3.75 9.38
CA GLU A 159 11.93 -2.56 8.85
C GLU A 159 10.46 -2.84 8.47
N ASP A 160 10.08 -4.12 8.47
CA ASP A 160 8.75 -4.62 8.18
C ASP A 160 8.39 -5.85 9.02
N VAL A 161 7.09 -6.04 9.20
CA VAL A 161 6.49 -7.26 9.74
C VAL A 161 5.83 -7.99 8.57
N GLU A 162 6.35 -9.18 8.25
CA GLU A 162 5.85 -10.01 7.17
C GLU A 162 4.69 -10.88 7.66
N LEU A 163 3.51 -10.67 7.10
CA LEU A 163 2.31 -11.48 7.28
C LEU A 163 2.19 -12.47 6.11
N THR A 164 2.11 -13.77 6.38
CA THR A 164 1.76 -14.78 5.38
C THR A 164 0.40 -15.36 5.71
N LEU A 165 -0.49 -15.40 4.71
CA LEU A 165 -1.78 -16.06 4.77
C LEU A 165 -1.72 -17.28 3.85
N SER A 166 -1.98 -18.47 4.39
CA SER A 166 -2.02 -19.71 3.59
C SER A 166 -3.36 -20.42 3.78
N GLY A 167 -4.14 -20.52 2.71
CA GLY A 167 -5.45 -21.17 2.71
C GLY A 167 -5.39 -22.59 2.21
N ARG A 168 -6.05 -23.51 2.91
CA ARG A 168 -6.35 -24.86 2.42
C ARG A 168 -7.80 -25.20 2.70
N GLY A 169 -8.46 -25.85 1.76
CA GLY A 169 -9.85 -26.18 1.92
C GLY A 169 -10.43 -26.80 0.67
N ASN A 170 -11.75 -26.90 0.69
CA ASN A 170 -12.56 -27.42 -0.39
C ASN A 170 -13.84 -26.58 -0.49
N THR A 171 -14.35 -26.40 -1.70
CA THR A 171 -15.53 -25.59 -2.00
C THR A 171 -16.58 -26.39 -2.77
N ASN A 172 -16.64 -27.70 -2.51
CA ASN A 172 -17.36 -28.75 -3.24
C ASN A 172 -18.75 -28.42 -3.83
N SER A 173 -19.44 -27.32 -3.46
CA SER A 173 -20.66 -26.84 -4.13
C SER A 173 -21.74 -27.92 -4.21
N GLY A 174 -21.79 -28.82 -3.22
CA GLY A 174 -22.68 -29.97 -3.19
C GLY A 174 -22.33 -31.12 -4.15
N GLN A 175 -21.25 -31.04 -4.91
CA GLN A 175 -20.72 -32.16 -5.69
C GLN A 175 -19.94 -33.11 -4.76
N ILE A 176 -19.98 -34.41 -5.07
CA ILE A 176 -19.30 -35.46 -4.28
C ILE A 176 -17.77 -35.22 -4.22
N CYS A 177 -17.26 -34.31 -5.05
CA CYS A 177 -15.93 -34.38 -5.62
C CYS A 177 -15.57 -33.03 -6.31
N PRO A 178 -14.49 -32.31 -5.94
CA PRO A 178 -14.18 -30.97 -6.46
C PRO A 178 -13.52 -31.02 -7.84
N THR A 179 -13.88 -30.09 -8.73
CA THR A 179 -13.13 -29.76 -9.96
C THR A 179 -12.30 -28.50 -9.73
N ASP A 180 -11.27 -28.21 -10.55
CA ASP A 180 -10.49 -26.97 -10.40
C ASP A 180 -11.34 -25.68 -10.52
N ALA A 181 -12.42 -25.75 -11.31
CA ALA A 181 -13.43 -24.69 -11.38
C ALA A 181 -14.20 -24.52 -10.05
N ALA A 182 -14.31 -25.57 -9.24
CA ALA A 182 -14.97 -25.52 -7.93
C ALA A 182 -14.12 -24.77 -6.90
N ASN A 183 -12.81 -24.98 -6.85
CA ASN A 183 -11.90 -24.33 -5.88
C ASN A 183 -11.70 -22.82 -6.09
N SER A 184 -12.22 -22.26 -7.19
CA SER A 184 -12.36 -20.81 -7.41
C SER A 184 -13.53 -20.19 -6.64
N GLY A 185 -14.43 -20.99 -6.08
CA GLY A 185 -15.60 -20.55 -5.30
C GLY A 185 -15.29 -20.17 -3.85
N SER A 186 -14.03 -19.84 -3.53
CA SER A 186 -13.65 -19.27 -2.24
C SER A 186 -12.82 -18.00 -2.41
N ALA A 187 -13.10 -17.01 -1.59
CA ALA A 187 -12.30 -15.81 -1.47
C ALA A 187 -12.15 -15.46 0.00
N VAL A 188 -10.92 -15.16 0.42
CA VAL A 188 -10.66 -14.53 1.72
C VAL A 188 -10.05 -13.18 1.44
N THR A 189 -10.77 -12.11 1.72
CA THR A 189 -10.32 -10.73 1.51
C THR A 189 -9.84 -10.16 2.84
N LEU A 190 -8.57 -9.79 2.94
CA LEU A 190 -8.11 -8.96 4.05
C LEU A 190 -8.73 -7.57 3.87
N LEU A 191 -9.37 -7.03 4.90
CA LEU A 191 -10.10 -5.76 4.83
C LEU A 191 -9.19 -4.55 5.07
N PRO A 192 -9.48 -3.36 4.50
CA PRO A 192 -8.69 -2.14 4.71
C PRO A 192 -8.63 -1.67 6.17
N SER A 193 -9.60 -2.08 6.98
CA SER A 193 -9.63 -1.83 8.43
C SER A 193 -8.52 -2.54 9.20
N SER A 194 -7.86 -3.53 8.59
CA SER A 194 -6.72 -4.22 9.18
C SER A 194 -5.54 -3.27 9.39
N ALA A 195 -4.81 -3.46 10.48
CA ALA A 195 -3.70 -2.59 10.85
C ALA A 195 -2.68 -3.30 11.74
N MET A 196 -1.50 -2.72 11.82
CA MET A 196 -0.51 -3.05 12.85
C MET A 196 -0.57 -1.96 13.93
N THR A 197 -0.86 -2.37 15.16
CA THR A 197 -0.81 -1.51 16.34
C THR A 197 0.54 -1.72 17.03
N LEU A 198 1.27 -0.64 17.28
CA LEU A 198 2.58 -0.66 17.92
C LEU A 198 2.54 0.10 19.24
N VAL A 199 3.36 -0.33 20.21
CA VAL A 199 3.46 0.28 21.53
C VAL A 199 4.87 0.83 21.74
N THR A 200 4.94 2.13 22.03
CA THR A 200 6.19 2.84 22.38
C THR A 200 6.06 3.55 23.73
N TYR A 201 7.19 3.75 24.39
CA TYR A 201 7.32 4.59 25.58
C TYR A 201 8.01 5.93 25.25
N ASP A 202 8.27 6.20 23.97
CA ASP A 202 8.74 7.48 23.50
C ASP A 202 7.67 8.55 23.75
N LYS A 203 8.13 9.78 24.01
CA LYS A 203 7.30 10.89 24.43
C LYS A 203 6.36 11.34 23.31
N VAL A 204 5.06 11.42 23.58
CA VAL A 204 4.06 11.94 22.63
C VAL A 204 4.32 13.41 22.26
N GLU A 205 5.11 14.14 23.05
CA GLU A 205 5.53 15.50 22.74
C GLU A 205 6.49 15.58 21.56
N ASP A 206 7.24 14.51 21.29
CA ASP A 206 8.14 14.43 20.12
C ASP A 206 7.32 14.55 18.81
N PRO A 207 7.69 15.48 17.89
CA PRO A 207 6.91 15.72 16.68
C PRO A 207 6.71 14.48 15.81
N GLU A 208 7.71 13.60 15.72
CA GLU A 208 7.64 12.41 14.87
C GLU A 208 6.75 11.34 15.50
N THR A 209 6.92 11.10 16.81
CA THR A 209 6.05 10.20 17.59
C THR A 209 4.59 10.65 17.52
N ALA A 210 4.32 11.95 17.70
CA ALA A 210 2.99 12.53 17.57
C ALA A 210 2.43 12.37 16.15
N LEU A 211 3.28 12.54 15.12
CA LEU A 211 2.88 12.43 13.72
C LEU A 211 2.61 10.98 13.32
N ILE A 212 3.29 9.99 13.88
CA ILE A 212 2.94 8.57 13.69
C ILE A 212 1.60 8.28 14.39
N ALA A 213 1.41 8.80 15.61
CA ALA A 213 0.20 8.57 16.42
C ALA A 213 -1.06 9.22 15.83
N ALA A 214 -0.89 10.26 15.01
CA ALA A 214 -1.98 11.00 14.40
C ALA A 214 -2.97 10.09 13.63
N THR A 215 -4.26 10.41 13.74
CA THR A 215 -5.33 9.64 13.10
C THR A 215 -5.98 10.43 11.96
N GLY A 216 -6.53 9.70 10.98
CA GLY A 216 -7.23 10.30 9.85
C GLY A 216 -6.27 10.78 8.75
N PRO A 217 -6.81 11.46 7.71
CA PRO A 217 -6.02 11.96 6.59
C PRO A 217 -5.12 13.13 7.01
N MET A 218 -4.04 13.32 6.24
CA MET A 218 -3.17 14.49 6.32
C MET A 218 -3.79 15.64 5.52
N ASN A 219 -4.36 16.62 6.21
CA ASN A 219 -4.91 17.83 5.60
C ASN A 219 -3.77 18.82 5.34
N LEU A 220 -3.27 18.83 4.10
CA LEU A 220 -2.15 19.65 3.67
C LEU A 220 -2.63 21.08 3.45
N VAL A 221 -2.20 21.98 4.32
CA VAL A 221 -2.49 23.41 4.22
C VAL A 221 -1.27 24.09 3.58
N PRO A 222 -1.37 24.64 2.37
CA PRO A 222 -0.28 25.41 1.81
C PRO A 222 -0.07 26.68 2.64
N GLY A 223 1.18 27.14 2.71
CA GLY A 223 1.52 28.49 3.17
C GLY A 223 0.95 29.60 2.30
N LEU A 224 1.45 30.83 2.50
CA LEU A 224 0.89 32.03 1.88
C LEU A 224 1.39 32.27 0.45
N SER A 225 2.45 31.58 0.01
CA SER A 225 3.08 31.79 -1.29
C SER A 225 2.62 30.76 -2.34
N GLY A 226 2.76 31.11 -3.62
CA GLY A 226 2.58 30.14 -4.72
C GLY A 226 3.58 28.98 -4.67
N ALA A 227 4.76 29.20 -4.09
CA ALA A 227 5.75 28.14 -3.86
C ALA A 227 5.28 27.14 -2.80
N ASP A 228 4.61 27.60 -1.74
CA ASP A 228 4.03 26.71 -0.74
C ASP A 228 2.87 25.89 -1.32
N LEU A 229 2.08 26.47 -2.21
CA LEU A 229 1.05 25.75 -2.95
C LEU A 229 1.65 24.68 -3.87
N ALA A 230 2.70 25.00 -4.61
CA ALA A 230 3.44 24.04 -5.42
C ALA A 230 3.98 22.88 -4.55
N ALA A 231 4.58 23.20 -3.41
CA ALA A 231 5.08 22.22 -2.45
C ALA A 231 3.96 21.34 -1.89
N ALA A 232 2.79 21.90 -1.56
CA ALA A 232 1.64 21.14 -1.09
C ALA A 232 1.07 20.19 -2.15
N LEU A 233 0.98 20.61 -3.41
CA LEU A 233 0.53 19.76 -4.52
C LEU A 233 1.48 18.58 -4.76
N TRP A 234 2.79 18.84 -4.73
CA TRP A 234 3.82 17.80 -4.82
C TRP A 234 3.78 16.86 -3.60
N ALA A 235 3.64 17.41 -2.39
CA ALA A 235 3.52 16.62 -1.17
C ALA A 235 2.31 15.68 -1.22
N ASP A 236 1.15 16.16 -1.66
CA ASP A 236 -0.06 15.34 -1.81
C ASP A 236 0.16 14.16 -2.77
N GLN A 237 0.85 14.41 -3.89
CA GLN A 237 1.25 13.37 -4.83
C GLN A 237 2.16 12.32 -4.17
N GLN A 238 3.16 12.74 -3.39
CA GLN A 238 4.08 11.81 -2.73
C GLN A 238 3.39 10.97 -1.65
N LEU A 239 2.52 11.59 -0.86
CA LEU A 239 1.75 10.92 0.18
C LEU A 239 0.81 9.88 -0.41
N HIS A 240 0.02 10.25 -1.43
CA HIS A 240 -0.87 9.30 -2.10
C HIS A 240 -0.13 8.11 -2.70
N ARG A 241 1.03 8.35 -3.30
CA ARG A 241 1.88 7.28 -3.85
C ARG A 241 2.51 6.40 -2.79
N SER A 242 2.52 6.83 -1.53
CA SER A 242 3.05 6.07 -0.38
C SER A 242 1.93 5.38 0.43
N GLY A 243 0.70 5.38 -0.11
CA GLY A 243 -0.48 4.85 0.59
C GLY A 243 -0.94 5.72 1.76
N ILE A 244 -0.48 6.97 1.88
CA ILE A 244 -0.91 7.90 2.93
C ILE A 244 -2.10 8.71 2.40
N ALA A 245 -3.21 8.66 3.11
CA ALA A 245 -4.37 9.48 2.79
C ALA A 245 -4.06 10.96 3.07
N SER A 246 -4.11 11.78 2.03
CA SER A 246 -3.92 13.23 2.11
C SER A 246 -4.99 13.99 1.33
N LEU A 247 -5.08 15.29 1.60
CA LEU A 247 -5.90 16.22 0.83
C LEU A 247 -5.32 17.63 0.95
N VAL A 248 -5.21 18.35 -0.16
CA VAL A 248 -4.84 19.76 -0.15
C VAL A 248 -6.04 20.64 0.22
N GLU A 249 -5.90 21.43 1.28
CA GLU A 249 -6.92 22.35 1.78
C GLU A 249 -6.72 23.76 1.22
N LEU A 250 -7.57 24.16 0.28
CA LEU A 250 -7.46 25.45 -0.43
C LEU A 250 -8.51 26.49 0.01
N GLU A 251 -9.52 26.09 0.80
CA GLU A 251 -10.70 26.91 1.13
C GLU A 251 -10.91 27.13 2.64
N GLY A 252 -9.93 26.77 3.48
CA GLY A 252 -9.92 27.10 4.92
C GLY A 252 -11.05 26.49 5.75
N ALA A 253 -11.71 25.46 5.25
CA ALA A 253 -12.73 24.73 5.99
C ALA A 253 -12.04 23.72 6.90
N GLU A 254 -12.20 23.86 8.23
CA GLU A 254 -11.72 22.89 9.19
C GLU A 254 -12.28 21.49 8.85
N ARG A 255 -11.37 20.56 8.61
CA ARG A 255 -11.70 19.15 8.32
C ARG A 255 -11.20 18.27 9.44
N ALA A 256 -11.95 17.20 9.70
CA ALA A 256 -11.46 16.12 10.54
C ALA A 256 -10.16 15.54 9.94
N GLY A 257 -9.17 15.30 10.80
CA GLY A 257 -7.85 14.81 10.39
C GLY A 257 -6.72 15.59 11.02
N THR A 258 -5.52 15.37 10.51
CA THR A 258 -4.29 16.00 11.01
C THR A 258 -3.91 17.17 10.13
N ARG A 259 -3.77 18.36 10.72
CA ARG A 259 -3.46 19.58 9.96
C ARG A 259 -1.96 19.68 9.72
N VAL A 260 -1.54 19.81 8.47
CA VAL A 260 -0.14 19.80 8.09
C VAL A 260 0.16 21.03 7.23
N LEU A 261 0.80 22.04 7.80
CA LEU A 261 1.28 23.21 7.06
C LEU A 261 2.46 22.79 6.18
N VAL A 262 2.36 22.98 4.87
CA VAL A 262 3.46 22.71 3.94
C VAL A 262 4.13 24.03 3.58
N ALA A 263 5.38 24.19 3.99
CA ALA A 263 6.23 25.31 3.62
C ALA A 263 7.24 24.84 2.55
N ASN A 264 7.54 25.69 1.57
CA ASN A 264 8.48 25.35 0.50
C ASN A 264 9.93 25.15 0.98
N ALA A 265 10.31 25.78 2.10
CA ALA A 265 11.63 25.68 2.70
C ALA A 265 11.59 25.80 4.23
N GLY A 266 12.66 25.34 4.88
CA GLY A 266 12.86 25.47 6.32
C GLY A 266 14.03 24.61 6.79
N THR A 267 14.52 24.87 8.01
CA THR A 267 15.70 24.18 8.58
C THR A 267 15.34 22.92 9.37
N THR A 268 14.11 22.84 9.87
CA THR A 268 13.60 21.69 10.64
C THR A 268 12.59 20.94 9.77
N PRO A 269 12.86 19.69 9.34
CA PRO A 269 11.99 18.96 8.42
C PRO A 269 10.55 18.83 8.91
N ILE A 270 10.36 18.52 10.20
CA ILE A 270 9.06 18.39 10.85
C ILE A 270 9.05 19.20 12.14
N ALA A 271 8.07 20.09 12.27
CA ALA A 271 7.83 20.81 13.52
C ALA A 271 6.39 20.62 14.00
N ARG A 272 6.19 20.52 15.30
CA ARG A 272 4.86 20.48 15.90
C ARG A 272 4.40 21.91 16.21
N LEU A 273 3.23 22.29 15.69
CA LEU A 273 2.62 23.61 15.89
C LEU A 273 1.51 23.58 16.96
N GLY A 274 0.91 22.41 17.18
CA GLY A 274 -0.15 22.20 18.17
C GLY A 274 -0.39 20.70 18.40
N GLU A 275 -1.46 20.35 19.11
CA GLU A 275 -1.73 18.95 19.44
C GLU A 275 -1.89 18.05 18.21
N SER A 276 -2.62 18.52 17.19
CA SER A 276 -2.90 17.85 15.91
C SER A 276 -2.43 18.66 14.69
N SER A 277 -1.54 19.63 14.90
CA SER A 277 -1.01 20.48 13.83
C SER A 277 0.51 20.39 13.72
N PHE A 278 0.99 20.18 12.50
CA PHE A 278 2.40 20.02 12.16
C PHE A 278 2.79 20.96 11.01
N GLN A 279 4.08 21.17 10.85
CA GLN A 279 4.67 21.84 9.70
C GLN A 279 5.68 20.90 9.04
N LEU A 280 5.63 20.83 7.70
CA LEU A 280 6.65 20.19 6.87
C LEU A 280 7.45 21.28 6.16
N ALA A 281 8.78 21.17 6.22
CA ALA A 281 9.68 22.09 5.54
C ALA A 281 10.28 21.44 4.28
N GLY A 282 9.86 21.95 3.12
CA GLY A 282 10.35 21.55 1.81
C GLY A 282 10.26 20.06 1.53
N GLN A 283 11.13 19.59 0.64
CA GLN A 283 11.21 18.18 0.25
C GLN A 283 11.56 17.26 1.42
N ALA A 284 12.56 17.63 2.24
CA ALA A 284 13.01 16.84 3.37
C ALA A 284 11.90 16.57 4.41
N GLY A 285 11.02 17.54 4.67
CA GLY A 285 9.88 17.37 5.57
C GLY A 285 8.88 16.34 5.08
N VAL A 286 8.56 16.37 3.79
CA VAL A 286 7.63 15.41 3.16
C VAL A 286 8.23 14.02 3.12
N GLU A 287 9.49 13.88 2.72
CA GLU A 287 10.21 12.59 2.74
C GLU A 287 10.24 11.99 4.14
N ARG A 288 10.45 12.83 5.18
CA ARG A 288 10.42 12.36 6.57
C ARG A 288 9.02 11.90 6.98
N LEU A 289 7.95 12.63 6.61
CA LEU A 289 6.57 12.20 6.86
C LEU A 289 6.26 10.87 6.15
N VAL A 290 6.68 10.71 4.90
CA VAL A 290 6.54 9.45 4.16
C VAL A 290 7.23 8.32 4.91
N ALA A 291 8.49 8.50 5.33
CA ALA A 291 9.23 7.48 6.07
C ALA A 291 8.52 7.06 7.38
N LEU A 292 7.86 8.00 8.08
CA LEU A 292 7.16 7.74 9.34
C LEU A 292 5.80 7.06 9.17
N ARG A 293 5.10 7.31 8.05
CA ARG A 293 3.67 6.95 7.91
C ARG A 293 3.32 6.07 6.71
N ALA A 294 4.25 5.79 5.81
CA ALA A 294 3.96 5.02 4.61
C ALA A 294 3.36 3.66 4.97
N ALA A 295 2.13 3.41 4.55
CA ALA A 295 1.49 2.10 4.66
C ALA A 295 2.02 1.17 3.58
N GLU A 296 2.38 1.74 2.43
CA GLU A 296 3.04 1.06 1.33
C GLU A 296 4.52 1.42 1.37
N ARG A 297 5.40 0.43 1.54
CA ARG A 297 6.73 0.61 0.97
C ARG A 297 6.53 0.72 -0.53
N GLN A 298 6.65 1.95 -1.03
CA GLN A 298 7.07 2.15 -2.41
C GLN A 298 8.27 1.23 -2.61
N ALA A 299 8.28 0.44 -3.69
CA ALA A 299 9.47 -0.25 -4.20
C ALA A 299 10.70 0.56 -3.78
N PRO A 300 11.52 0.05 -2.85
CA PRO A 300 12.35 0.88 -1.98
C PRO A 300 13.09 1.91 -2.82
N ALA A 301 12.87 3.19 -2.52
CA ALA A 301 13.64 4.34 -3.00
C ALA A 301 14.49 4.02 -4.25
N ILE A 302 13.80 3.87 -5.40
CA ILE A 302 14.34 3.74 -6.75
C ILE A 302 15.13 2.43 -6.95
N ALA A 303 14.65 1.59 -7.88
CA ALA A 303 15.56 0.72 -8.60
C ALA A 303 16.58 1.64 -9.30
N SER A 304 17.72 1.87 -8.65
CA SER A 304 18.62 2.98 -9.00
C SER A 304 19.49 2.65 -10.20
N TYR A 305 19.52 1.38 -10.59
CA TYR A 305 20.26 0.87 -11.71
C TYR A 305 19.45 -0.23 -12.42
N TRP A 306 19.80 -0.45 -13.69
CA TRP A 306 19.34 -1.59 -14.46
C TRP A 306 20.30 -2.77 -14.27
N PRO A 307 19.84 -4.03 -14.32
CA PRO A 307 18.44 -4.47 -14.42
C PRO A 307 17.64 -4.25 -13.13
N VAL A 308 16.30 -4.22 -13.24
CA VAL A 308 15.40 -4.04 -12.10
C VAL A 308 14.73 -5.36 -11.74
N ASP A 309 14.93 -5.85 -10.51
CA ASP A 309 14.37 -7.12 -10.05
C ASP A 309 12.88 -7.00 -9.71
N ALA A 310 12.10 -8.06 -9.97
CA ALA A 310 10.67 -8.11 -9.65
C ALA A 310 10.41 -8.00 -8.13
N ALA A 311 11.32 -8.52 -7.30
CA ALA A 311 11.25 -8.37 -5.85
C ALA A 311 11.35 -6.91 -5.41
N THR A 312 12.21 -6.11 -6.07
CA THR A 312 12.34 -4.67 -5.83
C THR A 312 11.03 -3.94 -6.17
N LEU A 313 10.28 -4.42 -7.17
CA LEU A 313 8.96 -3.89 -7.55
C LEU A 313 7.81 -4.41 -6.67
N GLY A 314 8.11 -5.18 -5.61
CA GLY A 314 7.12 -5.67 -4.65
C GLY A 314 6.42 -6.96 -5.04
N SER A 315 6.84 -7.64 -6.11
CA SER A 315 6.26 -8.94 -6.47
C SER A 315 6.70 -10.05 -5.51
N GLU A 316 5.76 -10.92 -5.15
CA GLU A 316 6.02 -12.07 -4.28
C GLU A 316 6.98 -13.07 -4.95
N THR A 317 8.03 -13.49 -4.23
CA THR A 317 9.05 -14.43 -4.70
C THR A 317 9.16 -15.69 -3.85
N ILE A 318 8.15 -15.99 -3.03
CA ILE A 318 8.10 -17.21 -2.21
C ILE A 318 7.55 -18.39 -2.99
N VAL A 319 7.79 -19.61 -2.49
CA VAL A 319 7.22 -20.85 -3.06
C VAL A 319 5.72 -20.86 -2.80
N LYS A 320 4.93 -21.13 -3.83
CA LYS A 320 3.47 -21.17 -3.75
C LYS A 320 2.96 -22.54 -4.15
N ASN A 321 2.03 -23.06 -3.35
CA ASN A 321 1.23 -24.23 -3.70
C ASN A 321 -0.08 -23.76 -4.33
N PHE A 322 -0.49 -24.38 -5.43
CA PHE A 322 -1.72 -24.02 -6.12
C PHE A 322 -2.32 -25.21 -6.87
N ARG A 323 -3.55 -25.05 -7.35
CA ARG A 323 -4.21 -25.95 -8.30
C ARG A 323 -4.76 -25.15 -9.47
N GLY A 324 -4.66 -25.71 -10.67
CA GLY A 324 -5.09 -25.06 -11.91
C GLY A 324 -4.12 -23.97 -12.35
N SER A 325 -4.05 -22.83 -11.66
CA SER A 325 -3.12 -21.75 -12.03
C SER A 325 -2.60 -20.92 -10.87
N LYS A 326 -1.42 -20.32 -11.07
CA LYS A 326 -0.88 -19.26 -10.22
C LYS A 326 -0.59 -18.01 -11.03
N ARG A 327 -0.88 -16.87 -10.42
CA ARG A 327 -0.66 -15.54 -11.00
C ARG A 327 0.32 -14.75 -10.15
N TRP A 328 1.25 -14.08 -10.82
CA TRP A 328 2.10 -13.04 -10.25
C TRP A 328 1.84 -11.73 -11.00
N THR A 329 1.91 -10.62 -10.28
CA THR A 329 1.74 -9.30 -10.84
C THR A 329 2.98 -8.47 -10.55
N ILE A 330 3.53 -7.84 -11.59
CA ILE A 330 4.63 -6.88 -11.51
C ILE A 330 4.06 -5.54 -12.00
N ASP A 331 3.85 -4.62 -11.06
CA ASP A 331 3.40 -3.25 -11.37
C ASP A 331 4.61 -2.33 -11.44
N TYR A 332 4.65 -1.42 -12.43
CA TYR A 332 5.68 -0.41 -12.54
C TYR A 332 5.16 0.88 -13.17
N LYS A 333 5.71 2.01 -12.73
CA LYS A 333 5.51 3.31 -13.39
C LYS A 333 6.78 3.70 -14.11
N LEU A 334 6.67 4.27 -15.32
CA LEU A 334 7.86 4.66 -16.06
C LEU A 334 8.73 5.65 -15.28
N ALA A 335 8.08 6.62 -14.63
CA ALA A 335 8.74 7.67 -13.87
C ALA A 335 9.59 7.14 -12.69
N ASP A 336 9.34 5.90 -12.26
CA ASP A 336 9.98 5.29 -11.09
C ASP A 336 11.10 4.33 -11.45
N LEU A 337 11.23 4.02 -12.74
CA LEU A 337 12.30 3.18 -13.25
C LEU A 337 13.58 4.00 -13.46
N PRO A 338 14.76 3.36 -13.37
CA PRO A 338 16.04 4.06 -13.46
C PRO A 338 16.15 4.86 -14.77
N GLY A 339 16.37 6.17 -14.63
CA GLY A 339 16.47 7.12 -15.74
C GLY A 339 15.16 7.37 -16.49
N GLY A 340 14.01 6.97 -15.96
CA GLY A 340 12.72 7.09 -16.64
C GLY A 340 12.64 6.27 -17.92
N LEU A 341 13.36 5.14 -17.98
CA LEU A 341 13.49 4.31 -19.18
C LEU A 341 12.42 3.21 -19.22
N MET A 342 11.89 2.98 -20.42
CA MET A 342 10.88 1.96 -20.68
C MET A 342 11.55 0.59 -20.75
N PRO A 343 11.07 -0.41 -19.99
CA PRO A 343 11.60 -1.75 -20.09
C PRO A 343 11.23 -2.33 -21.45
N ALA A 344 12.21 -2.91 -22.16
CA ALA A 344 11.95 -3.59 -23.42
C ALA A 344 11.80 -5.10 -23.25
N ARG A 345 12.22 -5.64 -22.10
CA ARG A 345 12.21 -7.07 -21.85
C ARG A 345 12.04 -7.41 -20.39
N LEU A 346 11.25 -8.44 -20.15
CA LEU A 346 11.19 -9.21 -18.89
C LEU A 346 12.03 -10.48 -19.07
N ASN A 347 13.11 -10.59 -18.31
CA ASN A 347 13.85 -11.85 -18.17
C ASN A 347 13.17 -12.66 -17.09
N LEU A 348 12.27 -13.56 -17.48
CA LEU A 348 11.47 -14.36 -16.57
C LEU A 348 12.28 -15.54 -16.04
N ALA A 349 12.26 -15.73 -14.72
CA ALA A 349 12.84 -16.89 -14.06
C ALA A 349 11.82 -17.50 -13.08
N ILE A 350 11.34 -18.71 -13.38
CA ILE A 350 10.42 -19.47 -12.52
C ILE A 350 11.02 -20.82 -12.22
N LYS A 351 10.94 -21.25 -10.95
CA LYS A 351 11.20 -22.64 -10.55
C LYS A 351 9.87 -23.32 -10.28
N MET A 352 9.69 -24.56 -10.75
CA MET A 352 8.43 -25.29 -10.56
C MET A 352 8.66 -26.78 -10.26
N SER A 353 7.64 -27.41 -9.69
CA SER A 353 7.57 -28.86 -9.54
C SER A 353 7.43 -29.55 -10.90
N GLU A 354 7.86 -30.80 -10.99
CA GLU A 354 7.54 -31.65 -12.15
C GLU A 354 6.06 -32.04 -12.12
N LEU A 355 5.45 -32.15 -13.30
CA LEU A 355 4.14 -32.74 -13.50
C LEU A 355 4.24 -34.23 -13.84
N ALA A 356 3.09 -34.91 -13.82
CA ALA A 356 2.97 -36.28 -14.30
C ALA A 356 3.35 -36.41 -15.80
N ASP A 357 3.63 -37.63 -16.25
CA ASP A 357 4.03 -37.88 -17.63
C ASP A 357 2.95 -37.42 -18.63
N ASN A 358 3.38 -36.90 -19.78
CA ASN A 358 2.52 -36.34 -20.84
C ASN A 358 1.64 -35.15 -20.41
N ARG A 359 2.10 -34.37 -19.42
CA ARG A 359 1.49 -33.10 -19.01
C ARG A 359 2.41 -31.94 -19.35
N ASP A 360 1.80 -30.79 -19.62
CA ASP A 360 2.50 -29.55 -19.93
C ASP A 360 2.16 -28.49 -18.88
N TRP A 361 3.07 -27.55 -18.69
CA TRP A 361 2.73 -26.23 -18.17
C TRP A 361 2.27 -25.32 -19.31
N VAL A 362 1.31 -24.44 -19.05
CA VAL A 362 1.00 -23.32 -19.94
C VAL A 362 1.39 -22.02 -19.25
N LEU A 363 2.34 -21.30 -19.82
CA LEU A 363 2.76 -19.97 -19.38
C LEU A 363 2.06 -18.93 -20.25
N ARG A 364 1.46 -17.92 -19.61
CA ARG A 364 0.87 -16.75 -20.27
C ARG A 364 1.40 -15.48 -19.64
N ILE A 365 1.69 -14.50 -20.47
CA ILE A 365 2.19 -13.20 -20.02
C ILE A 365 1.34 -12.14 -20.70
N SER A 366 0.81 -11.23 -19.90
CA SER A 366 0.03 -10.11 -20.37
C SER A 366 0.62 -8.79 -19.86
N LEU A 367 0.62 -7.77 -20.72
CA LEU A 367 1.01 -6.40 -20.40
C LEU A 367 -0.21 -5.50 -20.58
N ASN A 368 -0.63 -4.81 -19.51
CA ASN A 368 -1.80 -3.91 -19.52
C ASN A 368 -3.04 -4.59 -20.13
N ASN A 369 -3.30 -5.82 -19.69
CA ASN A 369 -4.39 -6.70 -20.17
C ASN A 369 -4.29 -7.19 -21.63
N ASN A 370 -3.18 -6.92 -22.34
CA ASN A 370 -2.91 -7.48 -23.65
C ASN A 370 -2.00 -8.70 -23.53
N LEU A 371 -2.38 -9.83 -24.13
CA LEU A 371 -1.54 -11.03 -24.15
C LEU A 371 -0.30 -10.77 -25.03
N VAL A 372 0.89 -10.86 -24.45
CA VAL A 372 2.17 -10.63 -25.15
C VAL A 372 2.90 -11.92 -25.51
N ASP A 373 2.79 -12.95 -24.67
CA ASP A 373 3.41 -14.26 -24.90
C ASP A 373 2.55 -15.37 -24.29
N SER A 374 2.52 -16.52 -24.97
CA SER A 374 1.83 -17.72 -24.48
C SER A 374 2.55 -18.96 -25.01
N ARG A 375 3.01 -19.83 -24.10
CA ARG A 375 3.82 -21.00 -24.45
C ARG A 375 3.39 -22.22 -23.67
N ARG A 376 3.55 -23.39 -24.30
CA ARG A 376 3.56 -24.68 -23.61
C ARG A 376 4.99 -25.01 -23.23
N ILE A 377 5.18 -25.46 -22.00
CA ILE A 377 6.46 -25.90 -21.45
C ILE A 377 6.27 -27.35 -21.02
N ASP A 378 7.26 -28.20 -21.28
CA ASP A 378 7.24 -29.60 -20.84
C ASP A 378 7.01 -29.68 -19.32
N GLY A 379 6.06 -30.51 -18.88
CA GLY A 379 5.78 -30.73 -17.46
C GLY A 379 6.95 -31.31 -16.68
N LYS A 380 7.96 -31.89 -17.34
CA LYS A 380 9.22 -32.34 -16.70
C LYS A 380 10.25 -31.23 -16.50
N ALA A 381 10.01 -30.04 -17.03
CA ALA A 381 10.86 -28.90 -16.78
C ALA A 381 10.82 -28.49 -15.29
N LYS A 382 12.00 -28.21 -14.72
CA LYS A 382 12.15 -27.74 -13.34
C LYS A 382 12.25 -26.22 -13.24
N SER A 383 12.53 -25.58 -14.37
CA SER A 383 12.68 -24.14 -14.46
C SER A 383 12.22 -23.62 -15.83
N ILE A 384 11.76 -22.38 -15.82
CA ILE A 384 11.49 -21.56 -17.00
C ILE A 384 12.42 -20.37 -16.90
N GLU A 385 13.29 -20.22 -17.89
CA GLU A 385 14.14 -19.04 -18.08
C GLU A 385 13.89 -18.50 -19.48
N LEU A 386 13.13 -17.41 -19.59
CA LEU A 386 12.69 -16.89 -20.87
C LEU A 386 12.85 -15.37 -20.96
N PRO A 387 13.48 -14.85 -22.02
CA PRO A 387 13.37 -13.45 -22.38
C PRO A 387 12.02 -13.20 -23.05
N ILE A 388 11.27 -12.23 -22.53
CA ILE A 388 9.95 -11.85 -23.03
C ILE A 388 10.02 -10.39 -23.44
N ASP A 389 9.84 -10.11 -24.73
CA ASP A 389 9.85 -8.75 -25.23
C ASP A 389 8.55 -8.02 -24.82
N LEU A 390 8.69 -6.79 -24.36
CA LEU A 390 7.60 -5.93 -23.90
C LEU A 390 7.33 -4.84 -24.95
N PRO A 391 6.24 -4.94 -25.74
CA PRO A 391 5.99 -4.01 -26.85
C PRO A 391 5.79 -2.58 -26.35
N ALA A 392 6.62 -1.64 -26.83
CA ALA A 392 6.54 -0.23 -26.44
C ALA A 392 5.17 0.40 -26.71
N ALA A 393 4.49 0.00 -27.79
CA ALA A 393 3.16 0.50 -28.16
C ALA A 393 2.03 0.10 -27.20
N GLN A 394 2.27 -0.90 -26.32
CA GLN A 394 1.30 -1.36 -25.32
C GLN A 394 1.63 -0.85 -23.91
N GLN A 395 2.73 -0.13 -23.76
CA GLN A 395 3.13 0.47 -22.49
C GLN A 395 2.50 1.85 -22.32
N ALA A 396 2.21 2.19 -21.07
CA ALA A 396 1.58 3.42 -20.62
C ALA A 396 2.46 4.06 -19.52
N LEU A 397 2.02 5.18 -18.93
CA LEU A 397 2.74 5.78 -17.79
C LEU A 397 2.81 4.85 -16.56
N ALA A 398 1.73 4.10 -16.32
CA ALA A 398 1.63 3.06 -15.31
C ALA A 398 1.31 1.72 -15.99
N ASN A 399 2.02 0.67 -15.62
CA ASN A 399 1.98 -0.61 -16.31
C ASN A 399 1.82 -1.76 -15.33
N ARG A 400 1.17 -2.82 -15.82
CA ARG A 400 0.98 -4.08 -15.12
C ARG A 400 1.38 -5.23 -16.01
N ILE A 401 2.34 -6.03 -15.55
CA ILE A 401 2.66 -7.33 -16.13
C ILE A 401 1.98 -8.41 -15.29
N LEU A 402 1.15 -9.22 -15.92
CA LEU A 402 0.55 -10.41 -15.33
C LEU A 402 1.25 -11.65 -15.89
N ILE A 403 1.81 -12.47 -15.00
CA ILE A 403 2.40 -13.76 -15.32
C ILE A 403 1.45 -14.82 -14.79
N GLU A 404 0.91 -15.66 -15.65
CA GLU A 404 0.05 -16.79 -15.30
C GLU A 404 0.72 -18.11 -15.68
N LEU A 405 0.93 -18.98 -14.70
CA LEU A 405 1.37 -20.36 -14.91
C LEU A 405 0.20 -21.30 -14.65
N VAL A 406 -0.11 -22.16 -15.61
CA VAL A 406 -1.25 -23.07 -15.57
C VAL A 406 -0.75 -24.51 -15.60
N ASP A 407 -1.17 -25.31 -14.62
CA ASP A 407 -1.05 -26.76 -14.64
C ASP A 407 -2.14 -27.34 -15.55
N THR A 408 -1.75 -28.10 -16.58
CA THR A 408 -2.70 -28.74 -17.50
C THR A 408 -3.09 -30.16 -17.09
N SER A 409 -2.60 -30.63 -15.95
CA SER A 409 -2.96 -31.93 -15.40
C SER A 409 -4.48 -32.00 -15.22
N PRO A 410 -5.17 -32.93 -15.91
CA PRO A 410 -6.59 -33.11 -15.70
C PRO A 410 -6.79 -33.63 -14.29
N ASN A 411 -7.92 -33.27 -13.70
CA ASN A 411 -8.36 -33.93 -12.47
C ASN A 411 -8.49 -35.43 -12.74
N GLU A 412 -7.61 -36.24 -12.11
CA GLU A 412 -7.48 -37.68 -12.38
C GLU A 412 -8.77 -38.45 -12.04
N SER A 413 -9.53 -37.95 -11.07
CA SER A 413 -10.93 -38.26 -10.90
C SER A 413 -11.61 -37.14 -10.13
N ILE A 414 -12.94 -37.12 -10.19
CA ILE A 414 -13.75 -36.18 -9.42
C ILE A 414 -13.32 -36.21 -7.92
N CYS A 415 -12.98 -37.37 -7.35
CA CYS A 415 -12.68 -37.51 -5.90
C CYS A 415 -11.21 -37.72 -5.53
N ARG A 416 -10.28 -37.64 -6.49
CA ARG A 416 -8.85 -37.67 -6.24
C ARG A 416 -8.24 -36.44 -6.89
N ALA A 417 -8.05 -35.40 -6.09
CA ALA A 417 -7.21 -34.30 -6.51
C ALA A 417 -5.78 -34.82 -6.72
N GLY A 418 -5.16 -34.42 -7.82
CA GLY A 418 -3.73 -34.63 -8.04
C GLY A 418 -2.90 -33.92 -6.95
N PRO A 419 -1.59 -34.18 -6.88
CA PRO A 419 -0.71 -33.42 -6.01
C PRO A 419 -0.78 -31.93 -6.34
N ASP A 420 -0.66 -31.07 -5.32
CA ASP A 420 -0.62 -29.63 -5.54
C ASP A 420 0.62 -29.26 -6.38
N ALA A 421 0.42 -28.38 -7.35
CA ALA A 421 1.51 -27.77 -8.10
C ALA A 421 2.30 -26.83 -7.19
N GLN A 422 3.62 -26.78 -7.37
CA GLN A 422 4.47 -25.81 -6.69
C GLN A 422 5.21 -24.96 -7.71
N ALA A 423 5.20 -23.64 -7.51
CA ALA A 423 6.02 -22.74 -8.30
C ALA A 423 6.50 -21.55 -7.49
N GLN A 424 7.61 -20.97 -7.92
CA GLN A 424 8.23 -19.81 -7.33
C GLN A 424 8.71 -18.89 -8.46
N LEU A 425 8.24 -17.64 -8.44
CA LEU A 425 8.88 -16.57 -9.21
C LEU A 425 10.22 -16.26 -8.53
N LEU A 426 11.32 -16.44 -9.25
CA LEU A 426 12.65 -16.26 -8.68
C LEU A 426 12.98 -14.76 -8.57
N PRO A 427 13.71 -14.32 -7.52
CA PRO A 427 14.18 -12.94 -7.39
C PRO A 427 15.01 -12.44 -8.59
N THR A 428 15.62 -13.37 -9.35
CA THR A 428 16.36 -13.09 -10.59
C THR A 428 15.45 -12.79 -11.80
N THR A 429 14.14 -12.74 -11.61
CA THR A 429 13.24 -12.21 -12.64
C THR A 429 13.44 -10.70 -12.72
N THR A 430 13.87 -10.19 -13.88
CA THR A 430 14.27 -8.79 -14.02
C THR A 430 13.65 -8.10 -15.23
N LEU A 431 13.42 -6.80 -15.11
CA LEU A 431 13.20 -5.91 -16.24
C LEU A 431 14.54 -5.35 -16.75
N THR A 432 14.66 -5.23 -18.07
CA THR A 432 15.82 -4.61 -18.74
C THR A 432 15.38 -3.51 -19.70
N PRO A 433 16.17 -2.43 -19.84
CA PRO A 433 15.82 -1.32 -20.71
C PRO A 433 16.06 -1.71 -22.17
N GLY A 434 15.44 -0.98 -23.10
CA GLY A 434 15.78 -1.10 -24.52
C GLY A 434 15.53 0.18 -25.30
N VAL A 435 15.22 0.04 -26.59
CA VAL A 435 15.00 1.19 -27.48
C VAL A 435 13.76 1.96 -27.04
N GLN A 436 13.93 3.26 -26.84
CA GLN A 436 12.87 4.15 -26.35
C GLN A 436 12.17 4.84 -27.52
N PRO A 437 10.84 5.07 -27.43
CA PRO A 437 10.16 6.00 -28.32
C PRO A 437 10.79 7.39 -28.27
N SER A 438 10.90 8.05 -29.42
CA SER A 438 11.43 9.42 -29.54
C SER A 438 10.38 10.51 -29.40
N GLU A 439 9.09 10.15 -29.36
CA GLU A 439 7.95 11.06 -29.24
C GLU A 439 7.01 10.61 -28.11
N GLY A 440 6.06 11.48 -27.74
CA GLY A 440 5.08 11.22 -26.68
C GLY A 440 5.61 11.53 -25.27
N TRP A 441 5.13 10.80 -24.27
CA TRP A 441 5.46 11.02 -22.87
C TRP A 441 6.82 10.40 -22.47
N SER A 442 7.31 9.39 -23.17
CA SER A 442 8.56 8.70 -22.78
C SER A 442 9.80 9.62 -22.79
N PRO A 443 10.01 10.49 -23.81
CA PRO A 443 11.09 11.48 -23.77
C PRO A 443 10.98 12.45 -22.60
N LEU A 444 9.76 12.90 -22.27
CA LEU A 444 9.51 13.82 -21.14
C LEU A 444 9.85 13.16 -19.81
N VAL A 445 9.37 11.94 -19.55
CA VAL A 445 9.64 11.22 -18.30
C VAL A 445 11.14 10.97 -18.14
N ARG A 446 11.83 10.56 -19.21
CA ARG A 446 13.28 10.38 -19.21
C ARG A 446 14.00 11.69 -18.89
N GLU A 447 13.58 12.80 -19.47
CA GLU A 447 14.18 14.09 -19.20
C GLU A 447 14.01 14.53 -17.74
N LEU A 448 12.79 14.42 -17.20
CA LEU A 448 12.52 14.71 -15.79
C LEU A 448 13.35 13.83 -14.87
N ALA A 449 13.46 12.53 -15.16
CA ALA A 449 14.24 11.58 -14.37
C ALA A 449 15.75 11.85 -14.38
N ASN A 450 16.27 12.49 -15.44
CA ASN A 450 17.69 12.82 -15.57
C ASN A 450 18.00 14.30 -15.28
N SER A 451 16.98 15.10 -14.91
CA SER A 451 17.19 16.49 -14.52
C SER A 451 17.79 16.57 -13.12
N GLY A 452 18.79 17.43 -12.93
CA GLY A 452 19.39 17.67 -11.59
C GLY A 452 18.42 18.35 -10.61
N SER A 453 17.42 19.07 -11.14
CA SER A 453 16.33 19.67 -10.37
C SER A 453 15.12 19.92 -11.27
N ILE A 454 13.91 19.89 -10.71
CA ILE A 454 12.66 20.19 -11.41
C ILE A 454 11.96 21.34 -10.71
N GLY A 455 11.73 22.43 -11.43
CA GLY A 455 10.96 23.57 -10.98
C GLY A 455 9.47 23.21 -10.95
N LEU A 456 8.75 23.55 -9.88
CA LEU A 456 7.29 23.46 -9.84
C LEU A 456 6.71 24.80 -9.41
N THR A 457 5.80 25.33 -10.23
CA THR A 457 5.11 26.59 -9.98
C THR A 457 3.61 26.43 -10.23
N VAL A 458 2.82 27.33 -9.64
CA VAL A 458 1.36 27.37 -9.83
C VAL A 458 0.97 28.78 -10.24
N GLU A 459 0.32 28.91 -11.40
CA GLU A 459 -0.19 30.19 -11.90
C GLU A 459 -1.70 30.32 -11.65
N GLY A 460 -2.06 31.32 -10.85
CA GLY A 460 -3.45 31.62 -10.49
C GLY A 460 -3.90 30.95 -9.20
N LYS A 461 -5.21 31.01 -8.93
CA LYS A 461 -5.82 30.33 -7.78
C LYS A 461 -6.42 29.01 -8.23
N LEU A 462 -6.16 27.95 -7.48
CA LEU A 462 -6.79 26.65 -7.67
C LEU A 462 -7.93 26.47 -6.67
N ASN A 463 -9.03 25.87 -7.09
CA ASN A 463 -10.01 25.30 -6.17
C ASN A 463 -9.62 23.87 -5.76
N ALA A 464 -10.33 23.29 -4.79
CA ALA A 464 -10.03 21.95 -4.27
C ALA A 464 -9.99 20.87 -5.37
N ALA A 465 -10.93 20.88 -6.32
CA ALA A 465 -10.99 19.89 -7.39
C ALA A 465 -9.82 20.03 -8.37
N GLN A 466 -9.40 21.26 -8.68
CA GLN A 466 -8.23 21.54 -9.51
C GLN A 466 -6.94 21.11 -8.79
N GLY A 467 -6.82 21.38 -7.49
CA GLY A 467 -5.67 20.93 -6.69
C GLY A 467 -5.50 19.41 -6.73
N SER A 468 -6.57 18.66 -6.41
CA SER A 468 -6.52 17.19 -6.45
C SER A 468 -6.20 16.63 -7.84
N ARG A 469 -6.74 17.25 -8.92
CA ARG A 469 -6.39 16.85 -10.29
C ARG A 469 -4.93 17.14 -10.62
N ALA A 470 -4.40 18.29 -10.21
CA ALA A 470 -3.00 18.65 -10.44
C ALA A 470 -2.05 17.64 -9.76
N SER A 471 -2.30 17.32 -8.49
CA SER A 471 -1.52 16.32 -7.74
C SER A 471 -1.64 14.92 -8.37
N ALA A 472 -2.83 14.50 -8.77
CA ALA A 472 -3.03 13.22 -9.46
C ALA A 472 -2.33 13.16 -10.84
N MET A 473 -2.28 14.27 -11.58
CA MET A 473 -1.55 14.35 -12.85
C MET A 473 -0.03 14.26 -12.62
N LEU A 474 0.51 15.01 -11.67
CA LEU A 474 1.92 14.92 -11.28
C LEU A 474 2.31 13.49 -10.88
N ALA A 475 1.39 12.73 -10.25
CA ALA A 475 1.64 11.36 -9.82
C ALA A 475 1.88 10.34 -10.95
N GLN A 476 1.54 10.69 -12.19
CA GLN A 476 1.65 9.81 -13.34
C GLN A 476 3.04 9.85 -14.00
N PHE A 477 3.70 11.02 -14.00
CA PHE A 477 4.90 11.23 -14.81
C PHE A 477 6.09 11.81 -14.04
N LEU A 478 5.86 12.42 -12.86
CA LEU A 478 6.94 12.99 -12.06
C LEU A 478 7.70 11.86 -11.34
N PRO A 479 9.04 11.76 -11.52
CA PRO A 479 9.84 10.77 -10.82
C PRO A 479 9.73 10.89 -9.31
N ILE A 480 9.67 9.75 -8.64
CA ILE A 480 9.47 9.69 -7.18
C ILE A 480 10.59 10.38 -6.39
N GLY A 481 11.84 10.21 -6.84
CA GLY A 481 13.04 10.79 -6.26
C GLY A 481 13.51 12.06 -6.95
N ALA A 482 12.62 12.75 -7.68
CA ALA A 482 12.96 14.03 -8.28
C ALA A 482 13.38 15.06 -7.21
N ASN A 483 14.44 15.81 -7.49
CA ASN A 483 14.84 16.95 -6.68
C ASN A 483 14.00 18.17 -7.07
N MET A 484 13.19 18.68 -6.16
CA MET A 484 12.20 19.72 -6.47
C MET A 484 12.67 21.12 -6.05
N ALA A 485 12.45 22.10 -6.91
CA ALA A 485 12.57 23.53 -6.62
C ALA A 485 11.19 24.19 -6.73
N PHE A 486 10.71 24.82 -5.66
CA PHE A 486 9.35 25.37 -5.62
C PHE A 486 9.35 26.89 -5.81
N GLY A 487 8.65 27.37 -6.83
CA GLY A 487 8.52 28.80 -7.12
C GLY A 487 9.71 29.44 -7.85
N GLU A 488 10.76 28.67 -8.15
CA GLU A 488 11.92 29.11 -8.92
C GLU A 488 11.83 28.62 -10.36
N ASP A 489 12.10 29.50 -11.34
CA ASP A 489 12.08 29.19 -12.77
C ASP A 489 13.51 29.04 -13.35
N THR A 490 14.48 28.70 -12.50
CA THR A 490 15.89 28.50 -12.90
C THR A 490 16.29 27.03 -12.98
N ALA A 491 15.37 26.12 -12.69
CA ALA A 491 15.59 24.69 -12.87
C ALA A 491 15.71 24.36 -14.36
N PRO A 492 16.49 23.34 -14.78
CA PRO A 492 16.61 22.95 -16.19
C PRO A 492 15.26 22.61 -16.84
N VAL A 493 14.32 22.11 -16.04
CA VAL A 493 12.94 21.86 -16.45
C VAL A 493 12.00 22.45 -15.41
N THR A 494 11.05 23.27 -15.85
CA THR A 494 9.99 23.86 -15.01
C THR A 494 8.63 23.28 -15.40
N LEU A 495 7.84 22.91 -14.39
CA LEU A 495 6.45 22.50 -14.50
C LEU A 495 5.57 23.62 -13.94
N THR A 496 4.68 24.17 -14.76
CA THR A 496 3.77 25.23 -14.36
C THR A 496 2.34 24.71 -14.39
N VAL A 497 1.71 24.62 -13.21
CA VAL A 497 0.30 24.21 -13.07
C VAL A 497 -0.60 25.38 -13.44
N LEU A 498 -1.49 25.14 -14.40
CA LEU A 498 -2.36 26.14 -15.01
C LEU A 498 -3.82 25.70 -14.97
N THR A 499 -4.72 26.67 -14.98
CA THR A 499 -6.16 26.49 -15.21
C THR A 499 -6.50 26.90 -16.64
N GLY A 500 -7.71 26.61 -17.12
CA GLY A 500 -8.12 27.09 -18.46
C GLY A 500 -7.98 28.60 -18.64
N ASP A 501 -8.29 29.37 -17.60
CA ASP A 501 -8.21 30.84 -17.64
C ASP A 501 -6.76 31.32 -17.71
N THR A 502 -5.87 30.76 -16.88
CA THR A 502 -4.45 31.12 -16.85
C THR A 502 -3.66 30.53 -18.02
N LEU A 503 -4.10 29.42 -18.58
CA LEU A 503 -3.46 28.79 -19.73
C LEU A 503 -3.47 29.73 -20.94
N THR A 504 -4.58 30.43 -21.21
CA THR A 504 -4.66 31.36 -22.35
C THR A 504 -3.63 32.47 -22.21
N ASP A 505 -3.44 33.02 -21.01
CA ASP A 505 -2.48 34.07 -20.74
C ASP A 505 -1.03 33.56 -20.79
N ALA A 506 -0.77 32.38 -20.21
CA ALA A 506 0.53 31.71 -20.31
C ALA A 506 0.90 31.43 -21.77
N LEU A 507 -0.05 30.93 -22.55
CA LEU A 507 0.12 30.69 -23.97
C LEU A 507 0.36 31.99 -24.74
N ARG A 508 -0.29 33.10 -24.42
CA ARG A 508 0.03 34.40 -25.05
C ARG A 508 1.45 34.87 -24.71
N LYS A 509 1.89 34.74 -23.46
CA LYS A 509 3.28 35.06 -23.08
C LYS A 509 4.26 34.24 -23.91
N VAL A 510 3.96 32.96 -24.11
CA VAL A 510 4.73 32.05 -24.97
C VAL A 510 4.61 32.41 -26.45
N SER A 511 3.44 32.73 -26.99
CA SER A 511 3.23 33.09 -28.40
C SER A 511 3.84 34.46 -28.76
N LEU A 512 4.04 35.33 -27.77
CA LEU A 512 4.82 36.56 -27.91
C LEU A 512 6.34 36.28 -27.98
N LEU A 513 6.79 35.07 -27.64
CA LEU A 513 8.07 34.58 -28.11
C LEU A 513 7.91 34.36 -29.62
N THR A 514 8.44 35.28 -30.43
CA THR A 514 8.65 35.11 -31.88
C THR A 514 9.10 33.68 -32.24
N PRO A 515 8.81 33.16 -33.46
CA PRO A 515 9.32 31.86 -33.90
C PRO A 515 10.84 31.69 -33.75
N ALA A 516 11.60 32.79 -33.80
CA ALA A 516 13.04 32.80 -33.54
C ALA A 516 13.38 32.67 -32.03
N SER A 517 12.59 33.26 -31.14
CA SER A 517 12.68 33.07 -29.69
C SER A 517 12.09 31.75 -29.21
N ALA A 518 11.08 31.18 -29.89
CA ALA A 518 10.61 29.82 -29.67
C ALA A 518 11.61 28.78 -30.23
N ALA A 519 12.32 29.08 -31.33
CA ALA A 519 13.39 28.23 -31.84
C ALA A 519 14.67 28.31 -31.01
N SER A 520 14.98 29.45 -30.38
CA SER A 520 16.10 29.59 -29.43
C SER A 520 15.74 29.13 -28.01
N ALA A 521 14.49 29.27 -27.58
CA ALA A 521 13.89 28.53 -26.46
C ALA A 521 13.34 27.18 -26.94
N GLY A 522 14.07 26.51 -27.84
CA GLY A 522 13.77 25.23 -28.50
C GLY A 522 12.28 24.90 -28.71
N ALA A 523 11.80 24.89 -29.95
CA ALA A 523 10.37 24.68 -30.23
C ALA A 523 9.79 23.30 -29.79
N GLY A 524 10.63 22.36 -29.32
CA GLY A 524 10.23 21.12 -28.65
C GLY A 524 10.20 21.21 -27.11
N GLN A 525 10.42 22.39 -26.51
CA GLN A 525 10.61 22.62 -25.07
C GLN A 525 9.31 22.90 -24.31
N LEU A 526 8.18 23.03 -25.01
CA LEU A 526 6.90 23.38 -24.40
C LEU A 526 5.85 22.32 -24.67
N LEU A 527 5.47 21.58 -23.61
CA LEU A 527 4.44 20.55 -23.66
C LEU A 527 3.27 20.94 -22.77
N ILE A 528 2.05 20.73 -23.26
CA ILE A 528 0.86 20.78 -22.41
C ILE A 528 0.42 19.36 -22.09
N MET A 529 0.30 19.09 -20.80
CA MET A 529 -0.33 17.89 -20.28
C MET A 529 -1.76 18.23 -19.88
N SER A 530 -2.74 17.57 -20.48
CA SER A 530 -4.17 17.74 -20.15
C SER A 530 -4.82 16.39 -19.87
N SER A 531 -5.86 16.38 -19.03
CA SER A 531 -6.61 15.18 -18.64
C SER A 531 -7.57 14.66 -19.73
N THR A 532 -7.38 15.06 -20.98
CA THR A 532 -8.18 14.59 -22.11
C THR A 532 -7.68 13.20 -22.52
N ALA A 533 -8.44 12.18 -22.10
CA ALA A 533 -8.07 10.77 -22.24
C ALA A 533 -7.78 10.37 -23.70
N GLY A 534 -6.61 9.77 -23.92
CA GLY A 534 -6.35 8.90 -25.07
C GLY A 534 -6.82 7.48 -24.76
N ALA A 535 -6.73 6.56 -25.74
CA ALA A 535 -7.25 5.19 -25.60
C ALA A 535 -6.63 4.38 -24.44
N ASN A 536 -5.39 4.70 -24.03
CA ASN A 536 -4.64 3.96 -23.00
C ASN A 536 -4.08 4.83 -21.85
N ASP A 537 -3.98 6.15 -22.03
CA ASP A 537 -3.35 7.06 -21.06
C ASP A 537 -4.33 8.16 -20.59
N PRO A 538 -4.34 8.47 -19.28
CA PRO A 538 -5.20 9.52 -18.73
C PRO A 538 -4.71 10.94 -19.04
N ILE A 539 -3.50 11.07 -19.60
CA ILE A 539 -2.87 12.35 -19.91
C ILE A 539 -2.44 12.38 -21.37
N SER A 540 -2.89 13.41 -22.09
CA SER A 540 -2.39 13.73 -23.43
C SER A 540 -1.25 14.74 -23.35
N VAL A 541 -0.18 14.49 -24.12
CA VAL A 541 0.96 15.40 -24.28
C VAL A 541 0.81 16.13 -25.62
N HIS A 542 0.76 17.45 -25.58
CA HIS A 542 0.63 18.31 -26.76
C HIS A 542 1.92 19.08 -27.00
N ASP A 543 2.54 18.85 -28.15
CA ASP A 543 3.69 19.64 -28.62
C ASP A 543 3.17 20.96 -29.21
N LEU A 544 3.51 22.09 -28.59
CA LEU A 544 3.02 23.41 -29.01
C LEU A 544 3.48 23.81 -30.42
N SER A 545 4.55 23.21 -30.95
CA SER A 545 4.99 23.47 -32.33
C SER A 545 4.14 22.75 -33.37
N LYS A 546 3.40 21.70 -32.98
CA LYS A 546 2.61 20.83 -33.85
C LYS A 546 1.10 20.92 -33.59
N THR A 547 0.69 21.48 -32.46
CA THR A 547 -0.72 21.45 -31.99
C THR A 547 -1.44 22.75 -32.30
N GLU A 548 -2.63 22.67 -32.91
CA GLU A 548 -3.51 23.84 -33.07
C GLU A 548 -4.08 24.29 -31.72
N MET A 549 -3.61 25.45 -31.24
CA MET A 549 -3.91 25.96 -29.89
C MET A 549 -5.40 26.25 -29.66
N ALA A 550 -6.12 26.66 -30.71
CA ALA A 550 -7.57 26.91 -30.62
C ALA A 550 -8.37 25.64 -30.31
N SER A 551 -7.92 24.50 -30.84
CA SER A 551 -8.54 23.19 -30.58
C SER A 551 -8.32 22.74 -29.13
N LEU A 552 -7.09 22.92 -28.63
CA LEU A 552 -6.74 22.62 -27.25
C LEU A 552 -7.56 23.45 -26.25
N LEU A 553 -7.63 24.77 -26.45
CA LEU A 553 -8.38 25.67 -25.58
C LEU A 553 -9.89 25.42 -25.65
N GLY A 554 -10.43 25.14 -26.85
CA GLY A 554 -11.84 24.81 -27.02
C GLY A 554 -12.25 23.48 -26.37
N GLY A 555 -11.30 22.57 -26.16
CA GLY A 555 -11.53 21.27 -25.50
C GLY A 555 -11.50 21.30 -23.97
N MET A 556 -10.93 22.34 -23.36
CA MET A 556 -10.83 22.43 -21.90
C MET A 556 -12.15 22.83 -21.25
N LYS A 557 -12.59 22.04 -20.27
CA LYS A 557 -13.78 22.29 -19.46
C LYS A 557 -13.45 23.12 -18.22
N ARG A 558 -14.48 23.75 -17.66
CA ARG A 558 -14.39 24.44 -16.36
C ARG A 558 -14.03 23.42 -15.27
N GLY A 559 -12.81 23.55 -14.72
CA GLY A 559 -12.25 22.62 -13.72
C GLY A 559 -11.13 21.73 -14.26
N ASP A 560 -10.79 21.81 -15.54
CA ASP A 560 -9.61 21.15 -16.08
C ASP A 560 -8.34 21.89 -15.67
N VAL A 561 -7.26 21.12 -15.55
CA VAL A 561 -5.91 21.58 -15.21
C VAL A 561 -5.00 21.20 -16.37
N ALA A 562 -4.07 22.10 -16.66
CA ALA A 562 -2.98 21.87 -17.59
C ALA A 562 -1.65 21.99 -16.86
N ILE A 563 -0.64 21.22 -17.28
CA ILE A 563 0.74 21.44 -16.85
C ILE A 563 1.52 21.85 -18.08
N LEU A 564 2.08 23.06 -18.05
CA LEU A 564 3.04 23.53 -19.03
C LEU A 564 4.44 23.11 -18.59
N VAL A 565 5.11 22.31 -19.41
CA VAL A 565 6.50 21.95 -19.21
C VAL A 565 7.35 22.96 -19.97
N GLN A 566 8.37 23.57 -19.36
CA GLN A 566 9.33 24.46 -19.99
C GLN A 566 10.74 23.92 -19.78
N ARG A 567 11.60 24.02 -20.79
CA ARG A 567 13.02 23.65 -20.70
C ARG A 567 13.86 24.92 -20.82
N HIS A 568 14.98 24.98 -20.11
CA HIS A 568 15.88 26.16 -20.08
C HIS A 568 17.27 25.85 -20.62
#